data_AF-A0A951ZGQ0-F1
#
_entry.id   AF-A0A951ZGQ0-F1
#
_cell.length_a   1.000
_cell.length_b   1.000
_cell.length_c   1.000
_cell.angle_alpha   90.00
_cell.angle_beta   90.00
_cell.angle_gamma   90.00
#
_symmetry.space_group_name_H-M   'P 1'
#
loop_
_entity.id
_entity.type
_entity.pdbx_description
1 polymer ?
#
loop_
_entity_poly.entity_id
_entity_poly.type
_entity_poly.pdbx_seq_one_letter_code
_entity_poly.pdbx_strand_id
1 'polypeptide(L)'
;MRRLIRALVLVGSAALALPAQAPTTGYVRTPDGAQLFYRVEGRGGDTLIAIHGGPGVDLESIAGDFAPLAQRHVVIFYDQR
;
A
#
# COMPACT_ATOMS: atom_id res chain seq x y z
N MET A 1 -55.51 17.16 -23.65
CA MET A 1 -54.64 17.80 -22.63
C MET A 1 -53.55 16.80 -22.24
N ARG A 2 -52.32 17.01 -22.74
CA ARG A 2 -51.19 16.05 -22.65
C ARG A 2 -50.43 16.30 -21.34
N ARG A 3 -50.37 15.32 -20.43
CA ARG A 3 -49.49 15.37 -19.25
C ARG A 3 -48.26 14.52 -19.52
N LEU A 4 -47.11 15.17 -19.78
CA LEU A 4 -45.81 14.51 -19.83
C LEU A 4 -45.30 14.29 -18.40
N ILE A 5 -45.05 13.04 -18.02
CA ILE A 5 -44.31 12.69 -16.81
C ILE A 5 -42.84 12.58 -17.21
N ARG A 6 -41.99 13.47 -16.69
CA ARG A 6 -40.54 13.39 -16.85
C ARG A 6 -40.00 12.39 -15.83
N ALA A 7 -39.54 11.23 -16.30
CA ALA A 7 -38.76 10.30 -15.47
C ALA A 7 -37.30 10.81 -15.43
N LEU A 8 -36.85 11.21 -14.24
CA LEU A 8 -35.47 11.57 -13.97
C LEU A 8 -34.71 10.29 -13.58
N VAL A 9 -33.88 9.77 -14.49
CA VAL A 9 -33.00 8.62 -14.20
C VAL A 9 -31.68 9.16 -13.66
N LEU A 10 -31.48 9.02 -12.35
CA LEU A 10 -30.18 9.21 -11.70
C LEU A 10 -29.34 7.95 -11.93
N VAL A 11 -28.47 7.98 -12.94
CA VAL A 11 -27.40 6.99 -13.09
C VAL A 11 -26.26 7.41 -12.16
N GLY A 12 -26.27 6.91 -10.93
CA GLY A 12 -25.17 7.08 -10.00
C GLY A 12 -24.01 6.16 -10.37
N SER A 13 -22.88 6.73 -10.82
CA SER A 13 -21.64 5.98 -11.03
C SER A 13 -21.04 5.60 -9.67
N ALA A 14 -21.25 4.37 -9.23
CA ALA A 14 -20.50 3.80 -8.12
C ALA A 14 -19.08 3.50 -8.62
N ALA A 15 -18.10 4.30 -8.20
CA ALA A 15 -16.70 3.96 -8.38
C ALA A 15 -16.42 2.70 -7.56
N LEU A 16 -16.12 1.57 -8.23
CA LEU A 16 -15.70 0.35 -7.58
C LEU A 16 -14.33 0.60 -6.94
N ALA A 17 -14.30 0.79 -5.63
CA ALA A 17 -13.06 0.78 -4.88
C ALA A 17 -12.45 -0.61 -5.00
N LEU A 18 -11.30 -0.71 -5.67
CA LEU A 18 -10.53 -1.94 -5.68
C LEU A 18 -10.06 -2.23 -4.25
N PRO A 19 -10.18 -3.47 -3.76
CA PRO A 19 -9.73 -3.80 -2.42
C PRO A 19 -8.23 -3.48 -2.28
N ALA A 20 -7.85 -2.94 -1.12
CA ALA A 20 -6.46 -2.76 -0.78
C ALA A 20 -5.77 -4.14 -0.83
N GLN A 21 -4.64 -4.22 -1.53
CA GLN A 21 -3.90 -5.46 -1.63
C GLN A 21 -3.31 -5.80 -0.25
N ALA A 22 -3.46 -7.05 0.18
CA ALA A 22 -2.87 -7.50 1.42
C ALA A 22 -1.34 -7.35 1.36
N PRO A 23 -0.69 -6.91 2.44
CA PRO A 23 0.77 -6.86 2.50
C PRO A 23 1.38 -8.23 2.24
N THR A 24 2.49 -8.26 1.52
CA THR A 24 3.29 -9.48 1.34
C THR A 24 4.51 -9.41 2.26
N THR A 25 4.74 -10.42 3.07
CA THR A 25 5.89 -10.48 3.98
C THR A 25 6.78 -11.68 3.68
N GLY A 26 8.05 -11.60 4.08
CA GLY A 26 8.99 -12.69 3.90
C GLY A 26 10.38 -12.39 4.44
N TYR A 27 11.32 -13.26 4.07
CA TYR A 27 12.74 -13.09 4.38
C TYR A 27 13.57 -13.10 3.10
N VAL A 28 14.59 -12.24 3.06
CA VAL A 28 15.63 -12.27 2.03
C VAL A 28 16.97 -12.56 2.69
N ARG A 29 17.78 -13.44 2.06
CA ARG A 29 19.15 -13.72 2.50
C ARG A 29 20.13 -12.92 1.66
N THR A 30 21.01 -12.19 2.33
CA THR A 30 22.07 -11.41 1.68
C THR A 30 23.31 -12.29 1.43
N PRO A 31 24.22 -11.91 0.50
CA PRO A 31 25.43 -12.69 0.20
C PRO A 31 26.38 -12.88 1.39
N ASP A 32 26.42 -11.94 2.33
CA ASP A 32 27.17 -12.03 3.59
C ASP A 32 26.45 -12.86 4.67
N GLY A 33 25.28 -13.41 4.36
CA GLY A 33 24.57 -14.37 5.18
C GLY A 33 23.52 -13.77 6.13
N ALA A 34 23.32 -12.45 6.14
CA ALA A 34 22.26 -11.82 6.90
C ALA A 34 20.87 -12.23 6.38
N GLN A 35 19.89 -12.31 7.28
CA GLN A 35 18.51 -12.66 6.95
C GLN A 35 17.59 -11.50 7.34
N LEU A 36 17.14 -10.74 6.35
CA LEU A 36 16.32 -9.55 6.56
C LEU A 36 14.84 -9.90 6.41
N PHE A 37 14.03 -9.57 7.41
CA PHE A 37 12.58 -9.58 7.28
C PHE A 37 12.14 -8.40 6.41
N TYR A 38 11.15 -8.59 5.54
CA TYR A 38 10.57 -7.52 4.73
C TYR A 38 9.05 -7.57 4.71
N ARG A 39 8.44 -6.41 4.45
CA ARG A 39 7.02 -6.23 4.14
C ARG A 39 6.88 -5.35 2.89
N VAL A 40 6.07 -5.82 1.93
CA VAL A 40 5.72 -5.11 0.69
C VAL A 40 4.27 -4.69 0.75
N GLU A 41 4.00 -3.43 0.50
CA GLU A 41 2.66 -2.83 0.47
C GLU A 41 2.43 -2.07 -0.83
N GLY A 42 1.16 -1.97 -1.24
CA GLY A 42 0.76 -1.24 -2.44
C GLY A 42 1.03 -1.98 -3.75
N ARG A 43 0.80 -1.29 -4.87
CA ARG A 43 0.94 -1.83 -6.23
C ARG A 43 1.09 -0.70 -7.25
N GLY A 44 1.82 -0.98 -8.33
CA GLY A 44 2.03 -0.02 -9.42
C GLY A 44 2.86 1.20 -9.00
N GLY A 45 3.06 2.13 -9.92
CA GLY A 45 3.92 3.30 -9.70
C GLY A 45 5.39 2.95 -9.49
N ASP A 46 6.14 3.90 -8.93
CA ASP A 46 7.53 3.69 -8.54
C ASP A 46 7.65 2.85 -7.26
N THR A 47 8.76 2.13 -7.12
CA THR A 47 9.10 1.39 -5.90
C THR A 47 9.88 2.29 -4.94
N LEU A 48 9.43 2.36 -3.69
CA LEU A 48 10.05 3.11 -2.61
C LEU A 48 10.60 2.13 -1.56
N ILE A 49 11.83 2.35 -1.12
CA ILE A 49 12.42 1.62 0.01
C ILE A 49 12.32 2.51 1.24
N ALA A 50 11.57 2.05 2.24
CA ALA A 50 11.41 2.75 3.51
C ALA A 50 12.48 2.26 4.48
N ILE A 51 13.38 3.17 4.87
CA ILE A 51 14.53 2.89 5.72
C ILE A 51 14.26 3.50 7.09
N HIS A 52 14.12 2.66 8.11
CA HIS A 52 13.99 3.12 9.48
C HIS A 52 15.34 3.61 10.03
N GLY A 53 15.30 4.34 11.14
CA GLY A 53 16.49 4.83 11.80
C GLY A 53 16.37 4.77 13.31
N GLY A 54 17.50 4.94 14.00
CA GLY A 54 17.58 4.81 15.45
C GLY A 54 18.00 3.39 15.88
N PRO A 55 18.67 3.25 17.02
CA PRO A 55 19.16 1.96 17.50
C PRO A 55 18.01 1.09 18.02
N GLY A 56 17.98 -0.19 17.62
CA GLY A 56 17.12 -1.22 18.22
C GLY A 56 15.63 -1.14 17.84
N VAL A 57 15.28 -0.40 16.79
CA VAL A 57 13.92 -0.38 16.23
C VAL A 57 13.81 -1.28 15.00
N ASP A 58 12.59 -1.65 14.66
CA ASP A 58 12.23 -2.43 13.48
C ASP A 58 11.42 -1.57 12.48
N LEU A 59 10.99 -2.20 11.40
CA LEU A 59 10.22 -1.52 10.38
C LEU A 59 8.88 -0.93 10.86
N GLU A 60 8.31 -1.43 11.97
CA GLU A 60 7.03 -0.93 12.49
C GLU A 60 7.16 0.50 13.01
N SER A 61 8.37 0.94 13.34
CA SER A 61 8.66 2.31 13.79
C SER A 61 8.30 3.39 12.75
N ILE A 62 8.26 3.04 11.45
CA ILE A 62 7.98 3.98 10.36
C ILE A 62 6.82 3.54 9.46
N ALA A 63 6.32 2.32 9.62
CA ALA A 63 5.35 1.77 8.69
C ALA A 63 4.01 2.51 8.67
N GLY A 64 3.51 2.91 9.84
CA GLY A 64 2.28 3.69 9.94
C GLY A 64 2.37 5.04 9.23
N ASP A 65 3.52 5.71 9.34
CA ASP A 65 3.76 7.03 8.75
C ASP A 65 3.83 6.96 7.22
N PHE A 66 4.31 5.85 6.67
CA PHE A 66 4.47 5.66 5.23
C PHE A 66 3.38 4.83 4.55
N ALA A 67 2.46 4.22 5.30
CA ALA A 67 1.32 3.48 4.75
C ALA A 67 0.51 4.26 3.68
N PRO A 68 0.31 5.60 3.77
CA PRO A 68 -0.38 6.35 2.72
C PRO A 68 0.31 6.31 1.35
N LEU A 69 1.63 6.10 1.29
CA LEU A 69 2.38 6.01 0.02
C LEU A 69 1.99 4.76 -0.78
N ALA A 70 1.58 3.68 -0.10
CA ALA A 70 1.14 2.43 -0.72
C ALA A 70 -0.13 2.58 -1.58
N GLN A 71 -0.83 3.72 -1.49
CA GLN A 71 -1.97 4.03 -2.37
C GLN A 71 -1.56 4.25 -3.83
N ARG A 72 -0.29 4.65 -4.07
CA ARG A 72 0.22 5.05 -5.40
C ARG A 72 1.55 4.41 -5.78
N HIS A 73 2.23 3.78 -4.82
CA HIS A 73 3.56 3.22 -4.97
C HIS A 73 3.60 1.78 -4.45
N VAL A 74 4.65 1.05 -4.83
CA VAL A 74 5.09 -0.14 -4.10
C VAL A 74 6.02 0.34 -2.99
N VAL A 75 5.70 0.06 -1.73
CA VAL A 75 6.54 0.42 -0.58
C VAL A 75 7.13 -0.85 0.03
N ILE A 76 8.45 -0.89 0.14
CA ILE A 76 9.18 -2.01 0.75
C ILE A 76 9.77 -1.53 2.08
N PHE A 77 9.31 -2.16 3.15
CA PHE A 77 9.83 -2.04 4.51
C PHE A 77 10.74 -3.24 4.82
N TYR A 78 11.79 -3.04 5.61
CA TYR A 78 12.63 -4.15 6.10
C TYR A 78 13.28 -3.84 7.44
N ASP A 79 13.65 -4.90 8.17
CA ASP A 79 14.40 -4.77 9.42
C ASP A 79 15.89 -4.69 9.14
N GLN A 80 16.51 -3.56 9.51
CA GLN A 80 17.95 -3.36 9.43
C GLN A 80 18.73 -4.31 10.37
N ARG A 81 19.96 -4.64 10.00
CA ARG A 81 20.91 -5.45 10.79
C ARG A 81 22.28 -4.80 10.85
#